data_AF-A0AAV7XN51-F1
#
_entry.id   AF-A0AAV7XN51-F1
#
_cell.length_a   1.000
_cell.length_b   1.000
_cell.length_c   1.000
_cell.angle_alpha   90.00
_cell.angle_beta   90.00
_cell.angle_gamma   90.00
#
_symmetry.space_group_name_H-M   'P 1'
#
loop_
_entity.id
_entity.type
_entity.pdbx_description
1 polymer ?
#
loop_
_entity_poly.entity_id
_entity_poly.type
_entity_poly.pdbx_seq_one_letter_code
_entity_poly.pdbx_strand_id
1 'polypeptide(L)'
;MRVPFSSVLGPPMLKYGRFYNRMCSPRLFGYSTYSVCLGILGTAVTLVDLRRLLNGESPTCEGLWKNRLSRSERLMTNETARDLKLMSSVLGVEHYALLALGAYTDNPVLLLPWLFMGMIVIFLEGFLFASRLFHEGIHMNRSELLFTVMMIHNWLQVFCLFNRQVRMCDY
;
A
#
# COMPACT_ATOMS: atom_id res chain seq x y z
N MET A 1 -13.04 22.64 -4.54
CA MET A 1 -12.59 23.11 -3.21
C MET A 1 -11.09 22.92 -3.14
N ARG A 2 -10.29 23.99 -2.96
CA ARG A 2 -8.85 23.88 -2.72
C ARG A 2 -8.66 23.35 -1.31
N VAL A 3 -8.34 22.06 -1.20
CA VAL A 3 -7.96 21.47 0.08
C VAL A 3 -6.60 22.09 0.47
N PRO A 4 -6.39 22.51 1.73
CA PRO A 4 -5.21 23.28 2.13
C PRO A 4 -3.98 22.37 2.30
N PHE A 5 -3.57 21.70 1.21
CA PHE A 5 -2.35 20.91 1.17
C PHE A 5 -1.11 21.78 1.35
N SER A 6 -1.18 23.05 0.93
CA SER A 6 -0.08 24.01 1.01
C SER A 6 0.34 24.39 2.44
N SER A 7 -0.55 24.27 3.43
CA SER A 7 -0.23 24.61 4.82
C SER A 7 0.28 23.42 5.64
N VAL A 8 -0.19 22.19 5.37
CA VAL A 8 0.19 21.00 6.16
C VAL A 8 1.26 20.14 5.47
N LEU A 9 1.07 19.79 4.19
CA LEU A 9 2.05 18.99 3.42
C LEU A 9 3.02 19.85 2.60
N GLY A 10 2.66 21.09 2.29
CA GLY A 10 3.48 22.03 1.52
C GLY A 10 4.88 22.26 2.11
N PRO A 11 5.01 22.64 3.40
CA PRO A 11 6.32 22.96 3.98
C PRO A 11 7.34 21.79 3.94
N PRO A 12 6.99 20.54 4.31
CA PRO A 12 7.93 19.43 4.20
C PRO A 12 8.20 19.02 2.74
N MET A 13 7.20 19.07 1.85
CA MET A 13 7.42 18.74 0.44
C MET A 13 8.26 19.78 -0.30
N LEU A 14 8.18 21.06 0.05
CA LEU A 14 9.05 22.11 -0.48
C LEU A 14 10.48 21.98 0.06
N LYS A 15 10.65 21.73 1.36
CA LYS A 15 11.96 21.59 2.00
C LYS A 15 12.78 20.44 1.42
N TYR A 16 12.14 19.31 1.13
CA TYR A 16 12.80 18.12 0.54
C TYR A 16 12.46 17.90 -0.95
N GLY A 17 11.86 18.88 -1.62
CA GLY A 17 11.35 18.73 -2.98
C GLY A 17 12.43 18.33 -4.00
N ARG A 18 13.67 18.80 -3.83
CA ARG A 18 14.81 18.37 -4.68
C ARG A 18 15.12 16.87 -4.56
N PHE A 19 15.00 16.30 -3.36
CA PHE A 19 15.21 14.87 -3.13
C PHE A 19 14.10 14.04 -3.76
N TYR A 20 12.84 14.40 -3.48
CA TYR A 20 11.68 13.70 -4.04
C TYR A 20 11.64 13.78 -5.57
N ASN A 21 12.00 14.92 -6.17
CA ASN A 21 12.08 15.03 -7.63
C ASN A 21 13.18 14.18 -8.25
N ARG A 22 14.28 13.96 -7.53
CA ARG A 22 15.36 13.09 -8.00
C ARG A 22 14.94 11.62 -7.95
N MET A 23 14.23 11.20 -6.90
CA MET A 23 13.62 9.86 -6.82
C MET A 23 12.53 9.66 -7.88
N CYS A 24 11.66 10.65 -8.04
CA CYS A 24 10.53 10.62 -8.97
C CYS A 24 10.89 11.15 -10.37
N SER A 25 12.16 11.02 -10.78
CA SER A 25 12.60 11.40 -12.12
C SER A 25 11.71 10.69 -13.16
N PRO A 26 11.20 11.40 -14.19
CA PRO A 26 10.06 10.98 -15.03
C PRO A 26 10.27 9.71 -15.87
N ARG A 27 11.38 8.99 -15.69
CA ARG A 27 11.70 7.75 -16.41
C ARG A 27 11.59 6.49 -15.55
N LEU A 28 11.54 6.60 -14.22
CA LEU A 28 11.60 5.44 -13.32
C LEU A 28 10.29 5.16 -12.56
N PHE A 29 9.62 6.20 -12.05
CA PHE A 29 8.43 6.06 -11.20
C PHE A 29 7.37 7.13 -11.50
N GLY A 30 6.07 6.80 -11.34
CA GLY A 30 4.95 7.75 -11.47
C GLY A 30 4.13 7.65 -12.76
N TYR A 31 4.09 6.47 -13.39
CA TYR A 31 3.21 6.24 -14.54
C TYR A 31 1.74 6.14 -14.08
N SER A 32 0.90 7.07 -14.54
CA SER A 32 -0.54 7.07 -14.19
C SER A 32 -1.23 5.77 -14.62
N THR A 33 -0.92 5.25 -15.82
CA THR A 33 -1.44 3.98 -16.32
C THR A 33 -1.09 2.81 -15.40
N TYR A 34 0.13 2.80 -14.84
CA TYR A 34 0.53 1.77 -13.88
C TYR A 34 -0.31 1.85 -12.59
N SER A 35 -0.48 3.06 -12.03
CA SER A 35 -1.28 3.25 -10.81
C SER A 35 -2.76 2.93 -11.00
N VAL A 36 -3.33 3.24 -12.18
CA VAL A 36 -4.71 2.86 -12.53
C VAL A 36 -4.83 1.34 -12.63
N CYS A 37 -3.93 0.67 -13.38
CA CYS A 37 -3.93 -0.78 -13.49
C CYS A 37 -3.74 -1.45 -12.12
N LEU A 38 -2.87 -0.91 -11.27
CA LEU A 38 -2.65 -1.37 -9.90
C LEU A 38 -3.92 -1.25 -9.05
N GLY A 39 -4.61 -0.11 -9.14
CA GLY A 39 -5.89 0.10 -8.45
C GLY A 39 -6.96 -0.90 -8.91
N ILE A 40 -7.16 -1.04 -10.22
CA ILE A 40 -8.14 -1.98 -10.79
C ILE A 40 -7.83 -3.43 -10.38
N LEU A 41 -6.57 -3.85 -10.54
CA LEU A 41 -6.14 -5.20 -10.18
C LEU A 41 -6.30 -5.45 -8.68
N GLY A 42 -5.91 -4.48 -7.83
CA GLY A 42 -6.06 -4.56 -6.38
C GLY A 42 -7.53 -4.68 -5.97
N THR A 43 -8.42 -3.88 -6.58
CA THR A 43 -9.86 -3.96 -6.35
C THR A 43 -10.43 -5.30 -6.80
N ALA A 44 -10.05 -5.79 -7.98
CA ALA A 44 -10.53 -7.08 -8.48
C ALA A 44 -10.12 -8.24 -7.57
N VAL A 45 -8.85 -8.29 -7.15
CA VAL A 45 -8.34 -9.34 -6.25
C VAL A 45 -9.02 -9.27 -4.89
N THR A 46 -9.11 -8.09 -4.28
CA THR A 46 -9.76 -7.91 -2.97
C THR A 46 -11.26 -8.23 -3.00
N LEU A 47 -11.94 -7.94 -4.10
CA LEU A 47 -13.36 -8.29 -4.27
C LEU A 47 -13.56 -9.79 -4.44
N VAL A 48 -12.69 -10.47 -5.19
CA VAL A 48 -12.72 -11.93 -5.32
C VAL A 48 -12.45 -12.59 -3.96
N ASP A 49 -11.45 -12.11 -3.22
CA ASP A 49 -11.16 -12.60 -1.87
C ASP A 49 -12.31 -12.35 -0.90
N LEU A 50 -12.98 -11.20 -0.98
CA LEU A 50 -14.16 -10.89 -0.17
C LEU A 50 -15.32 -11.84 -0.49
N ARG A 51 -15.59 -12.10 -1.78
CA ARG A 51 -16.63 -13.05 -2.20
C ARG A 51 -16.36 -14.46 -1.69
N ARG A 52 -15.12 -14.94 -1.82
CA ARG A 52 -14.71 -16.25 -1.29
C ARG A 52 -14.88 -16.32 0.22
N LEU A 53 -14.45 -15.28 0.93
CA LEU A 53 -14.58 -15.20 2.39
C LEU A 53 -16.05 -15.22 2.84
N LEU A 54 -16.94 -14.52 2.13
CA LEU A 54 -18.39 -14.52 2.40
C LEU A 54 -19.04 -15.88 2.12
N ASN A 55 -18.56 -16.59 1.10
CA ASN A 55 -19.02 -17.94 0.76
C ASN A 55 -18.44 -19.03 1.69
N GLY A 56 -17.58 -18.68 2.64
CA GLY A 56 -16.89 -19.63 3.52
C GLY A 56 -15.77 -20.43 2.84
N GLU A 57 -15.37 -20.01 1.63
CA GLU A 57 -14.25 -20.60 0.89
C GLU A 57 -12.92 -20.02 1.35
N SER A 58 -11.83 -20.78 1.15
CA SER A 58 -10.51 -20.28 1.50
C SER A 58 -10.05 -19.14 0.58
N PRO A 59 -9.33 -18.14 1.13
CA PRO A 59 -8.83 -17.00 0.37
C PRO A 59 -7.83 -17.43 -0.71
N THR A 60 -7.78 -16.70 -1.82
CA THR A 60 -6.97 -17.03 -3.01
C THR A 60 -5.46 -17.13 -2.71
N CYS A 61 -4.99 -16.43 -1.67
CA CYS A 61 -3.60 -16.42 -1.20
C CYS A 61 -3.43 -17.13 0.15
N GLU A 62 -3.96 -18.33 0.29
CA GLU A 62 -3.82 -19.14 1.50
C GLU A 62 -2.35 -19.35 1.92
N GLY A 63 -1.42 -19.64 1.01
CA GLY A 63 -0.02 -19.91 1.39
C GLY A 63 0.73 -18.71 2.00
N LEU A 64 0.47 -17.50 1.48
CA LEU A 64 1.08 -16.26 1.97
C LEU A 64 0.45 -15.80 3.29
N TRP A 65 -0.87 -15.90 3.39
CA TRP A 65 -1.61 -15.53 4.60
C TRP A 65 -1.39 -16.56 5.70
N LYS A 66 -1.33 -17.86 5.39
CA LYS A 66 -1.06 -18.96 6.34
C LYS A 66 0.38 -18.94 6.85
N ASN A 67 1.36 -18.48 6.09
CA ASN A 67 2.71 -18.27 6.64
C ASN A 67 2.78 -17.05 7.58
N ARG A 68 2.04 -15.96 7.29
CA ARG A 68 1.96 -14.79 8.19
C ARG A 68 1.08 -15.04 9.43
N LEU A 69 -0.03 -15.77 9.26
CA LEU A 69 -0.97 -16.10 10.34
C LEU A 69 -0.65 -17.38 11.09
N SER A 70 0.01 -18.41 10.54
CA SER A 70 0.40 -19.58 11.37
C SER A 70 1.31 -19.18 12.53
N ARG A 71 2.03 -18.06 12.38
CA ARG A 71 2.80 -17.42 13.46
C ARG A 71 1.91 -16.66 14.46
N SER A 72 0.73 -16.17 14.04
CA SER A 72 -0.26 -15.42 14.85
C SER A 72 -1.41 -16.29 15.40
N GLU A 73 -1.65 -17.47 14.83
CA GLU A 73 -2.71 -18.44 15.17
C GLU A 73 -2.59 -18.94 16.61
N ARG A 74 -1.41 -18.80 17.24
CA ARG A 74 -1.23 -19.13 18.65
C ARG A 74 -1.93 -18.15 19.61
N LEU A 75 -2.44 -17.00 19.14
CA LEU A 75 -3.00 -15.95 20.00
C LEU A 75 -4.44 -15.53 19.70
N MET A 76 -5.03 -15.89 18.55
CA MET A 76 -6.37 -15.40 18.17
C MET A 76 -7.39 -16.54 18.00
N THR A 77 -8.63 -16.30 18.44
CA THR A 77 -9.76 -17.20 18.14
C THR A 77 -10.12 -17.12 16.66
N ASN A 78 -10.56 -18.24 16.08
CA ASN A 78 -10.91 -18.32 14.65
C ASN A 78 -11.96 -17.30 14.21
N GLU A 79 -12.88 -16.91 15.10
CA GLU A 79 -13.91 -15.91 14.83
C GLU A 79 -13.34 -14.49 14.71
N THR A 80 -12.45 -14.10 15.63
CA THR A 80 -11.83 -12.76 15.60
C THR A 80 -10.90 -12.59 14.41
N ALA A 81 -10.19 -13.65 14.01
CA ALA A 81 -9.36 -13.64 12.81
C ALA A 81 -10.20 -13.46 11.52
N ARG A 82 -11.40 -14.05 11.47
CA ARG A 82 -12.32 -13.90 10.34
C ARG A 82 -12.86 -12.48 10.24
N ASP A 83 -13.30 -11.91 11.36
CA ASP A 83 -13.91 -10.58 11.38
C ASP A 83 -12.88 -9.48 11.05
N LEU A 84 -11.66 -9.60 11.58
CA LEU A 84 -10.54 -8.71 11.23
C LEU A 84 -10.20 -8.77 9.75
N LYS A 85 -10.25 -9.97 9.15
CA LYS A 85 -10.01 -10.16 7.72
C LYS A 85 -11.12 -9.54 6.87
N LEU A 86 -12.38 -9.67 7.30
CA LEU A 86 -13.51 -9.06 6.61
C LEU A 86 -13.35 -7.52 6.63
N MET A 87 -13.09 -6.94 7.81
CA MET A 87 -12.84 -5.50 7.96
C MET A 87 -11.67 -5.04 7.08
N SER A 88 -10.55 -5.76 7.11
CA SER A 88 -9.38 -5.45 6.29
C SER A 88 -9.64 -5.56 4.79
N SER A 89 -10.47 -6.51 4.36
CA SER A 89 -10.81 -6.70 2.94
C SER A 89 -11.72 -5.59 2.42
N VAL A 90 -12.71 -5.17 3.21
CA VAL A 90 -13.58 -4.03 2.89
C VAL A 90 -12.76 -2.75 2.77
N LEU A 91 -11.89 -2.46 3.75
CA LEU A 91 -10.96 -1.33 3.67
C LEU A 91 -10.07 -1.45 2.43
N GLY A 92 -9.56 -2.64 2.12
CA GLY A 92 -8.76 -2.88 0.91
C GLY A 92 -9.48 -2.47 -0.37
N VAL A 93 -10.74 -2.88 -0.53
CA VAL A 93 -11.58 -2.51 -1.69
C VAL A 93 -11.72 -0.99 -1.80
N GLU A 94 -12.05 -0.31 -0.70
CA GLU A 94 -12.19 1.15 -0.67
C GLU A 94 -10.91 1.86 -1.08
N HIS A 95 -9.77 1.47 -0.50
CA HIS A 95 -8.49 2.12 -0.76
C HIS A 95 -8.00 1.90 -2.20
N TYR A 96 -8.19 0.71 -2.78
CA TYR A 96 -7.84 0.45 -4.18
C TYR A 96 -8.80 1.14 -5.16
N ALA A 97 -10.08 1.25 -4.82
CA ALA A 97 -11.05 2.01 -5.62
C ALA A 97 -10.72 3.51 -5.62
N LEU A 98 -10.40 4.08 -4.45
CA LEU A 98 -9.94 5.47 -4.32
C LEU A 98 -8.64 5.72 -5.07
N LEU A 99 -7.70 4.76 -5.06
CA LEU A 99 -6.46 4.83 -5.84
C LEU A 99 -6.75 4.89 -7.35
N ALA A 100 -7.61 4.00 -7.86
CA ALA A 100 -7.97 3.97 -9.27
C ALA A 100 -8.68 5.27 -9.70
N LEU A 101 -9.65 5.72 -8.91
CA LEU A 101 -10.37 6.97 -9.16
C LEU A 101 -9.45 8.19 -9.06
N GLY A 102 -8.55 8.24 -8.08
CA GLY A 102 -7.58 9.32 -7.90
C GLY A 102 -6.58 9.42 -9.03
N ALA A 103 -6.09 8.28 -9.53
CA ALA A 103 -5.20 8.23 -10.68
C ALA A 103 -5.90 8.58 -11.99
N TYR A 104 -7.19 8.22 -12.14
CA TYR A 104 -7.99 8.54 -13.33
C TYR A 104 -8.46 10.00 -13.38
N THR A 105 -8.88 10.55 -12.24
CA THR A 105 -9.43 11.91 -12.13
C THR A 105 -8.36 12.96 -11.83
N ASP A 106 -7.09 12.55 -11.77
CA ASP A 106 -5.94 13.38 -11.38
C ASP A 106 -6.10 14.13 -10.06
N ASN A 107 -6.86 13.56 -9.12
CA ASN A 107 -7.12 14.15 -7.81
C ASN A 107 -6.16 13.59 -6.74
N PRO A 108 -5.13 14.35 -6.30
CA PRO A 108 -4.11 13.87 -5.37
C PRO A 108 -4.68 13.45 -4.01
N VAL A 109 -5.83 14.01 -3.61
CA VAL A 109 -6.48 13.75 -2.33
C VAL A 109 -6.91 12.29 -2.19
N LEU A 110 -7.38 11.69 -3.29
CA LEU A 110 -7.89 10.33 -3.30
C LEU A 110 -6.76 9.29 -3.19
N LEU A 111 -5.50 9.68 -3.47
CA LEU A 111 -4.33 8.81 -3.34
C LEU A 111 -3.81 8.71 -1.90
N LEU A 112 -4.16 9.67 -1.03
CA LEU A 112 -3.61 9.78 0.33
C LEU A 112 -3.92 8.60 1.25
N PRO A 113 -5.16 8.08 1.31
CA PRO A 113 -5.45 6.96 2.22
C PRO A 113 -4.57 5.75 1.91
N TRP A 114 -4.40 5.44 0.62
CA TRP A 114 -3.56 4.34 0.17
C TRP A 114 -2.07 4.59 0.49
N LEU A 115 -1.57 5.80 0.26
CA LEU A 115 -0.18 6.17 0.57
C LEU A 115 0.12 6.10 2.07
N PHE A 116 -0.80 6.58 2.90
CA PHE A 116 -0.62 6.61 4.35
C PHE A 116 -0.66 5.19 4.94
N MET A 117 -1.65 4.39 4.55
CA MET A 117 -1.72 2.99 4.97
C MET A 117 -0.50 2.20 4.48
N GLY A 118 -0.09 2.40 3.22
CA GLY A 118 1.11 1.76 2.67
C GLY A 118 2.39 2.13 3.43
N MET A 119 2.55 3.39 3.84
CA MET A 119 3.69 3.82 4.68
C MET A 119 3.71 3.11 6.03
N ILE A 120 2.55 2.99 6.70
CA ILE A 120 2.44 2.30 7.99
C ILE A 120 2.82 0.83 7.82
N VAL A 121 2.30 0.16 6.79
CA VAL A 121 2.59 -1.25 6.53
C VAL A 121 4.08 -1.46 6.23
N ILE A 122 4.68 -0.64 5.36
CA ILE A 122 6.13 -0.69 5.06
C ILE A 122 6.96 -0.48 6.32
N PHE A 123 6.60 0.48 7.17
CA PHE A 123 7.30 0.76 8.41
C PHE A 123 7.23 -0.41 9.39
N LEU A 124 6.03 -0.96 9.62
CA LEU A 124 5.83 -2.11 10.51
C LEU A 124 6.55 -3.36 9.98
N GLU A 125 6.48 -3.64 8.69
CA GLU A 125 7.19 -4.77 8.08
C GLU A 125 8.70 -4.59 8.16
N GLY A 126 9.21 -3.38 7.93
CA GLY A 126 10.62 -3.04 8.12
C GLY A 126 11.08 -3.22 9.57
N PHE A 127 10.27 -2.80 10.54
CA PHE A 127 10.56 -3.00 11.96
C PHE A 127 10.58 -4.49 12.35
N LEU A 128 9.58 -5.27 11.90
CA LEU A 128 9.51 -6.71 12.12
C LEU A 128 10.68 -7.45 11.45
N PHE A 129 11.11 -6.98 10.28
CA PHE A 129 12.26 -7.55 9.59
C PHE A 129 13.57 -7.24 10.32
N ALA A 130 13.76 -6.01 10.77
CA ALA A 130 14.92 -5.60 11.55
C ALA A 130 15.00 -6.38 12.88
N SER A 131 13.89 -6.50 13.61
CA SER A 131 13.86 -7.24 14.88
C SER A 131 14.21 -8.72 14.70
N ARG A 132 13.73 -9.36 13.63
CA ARG A 132 14.13 -10.74 13.26
C ARG A 132 15.61 -10.84 12.94
N LEU A 133 16.15 -9.88 12.19
CA LEU A 133 17.57 -9.87 11.83
C LEU A 133 18.47 -9.83 13.09
N PHE A 134 18.06 -9.08 14.11
CA PHE A 134 18.78 -9.02 15.39
C PHE A 134 18.60 -10.29 16.26
N HIS A 135 17.46 -10.97 16.18
CA HIS A 135 17.15 -12.15 17.01
C HIS A 135 17.59 -13.49 16.41
N GLU A 136 17.36 -13.72 15.11
CA GLU A 136 17.52 -15.03 14.45
C GLU A 136 18.73 -15.09 13.49
N GLY A 137 19.42 -13.96 13.23
CA GLY A 137 20.53 -13.88 12.28
C GLY A 137 20.09 -13.82 10.80
N ILE A 138 21.04 -13.81 9.85
CA ILE A 138 20.79 -13.68 8.39
C ILE A 138 20.28 -15.02 7.80
N HIS A 139 19.15 -15.54 8.28
CA HIS A 139 18.39 -16.57 7.56
C HIS A 139 17.22 -15.90 6.82
N MET A 140 17.54 -15.12 5.79
CA MET A 140 16.54 -14.38 5.00
C MET A 140 15.89 -15.27 3.94
N ASN A 141 14.57 -15.36 3.98
CA ASN A 141 13.79 -16.01 2.94
C ASN A 141 13.71 -15.09 1.72
N ARG A 142 14.26 -15.51 0.56
CA ARG A 142 14.33 -14.68 -0.65
C ARG A 142 12.97 -14.18 -1.12
N SER A 143 11.92 -14.96 -0.88
CA SER A 143 10.53 -14.61 -1.18
C SER A 143 10.01 -13.43 -0.36
N GLU A 144 10.33 -13.36 0.94
CA GLU A 144 9.95 -12.23 1.79
C GLU A 144 10.65 -10.93 1.33
N LEU A 145 11.93 -11.02 0.95
CA LEU A 145 12.68 -9.86 0.45
C LEU A 145 12.10 -9.34 -0.87
N LEU A 146 11.80 -10.23 -1.82
CA LEU A 146 11.17 -9.84 -3.09
C LEU A 146 9.80 -9.18 -2.87
N PHE A 147 9.02 -9.69 -1.93
CA PHE A 147 7.72 -9.11 -1.59
C PHE A 147 7.87 -7.68 -1.04
N THR A 148 8.78 -7.46 -0.09
CA THR A 148 9.04 -6.13 0.49
C THR A 148 9.54 -5.15 -0.56
N VAL A 149 10.44 -5.57 -1.44
CA VAL A 149 10.93 -4.73 -2.55
C VAL A 149 9.79 -4.35 -3.49
N MET A 150 8.92 -5.29 -3.84
CA MET A 150 7.78 -5.04 -4.72
C MET A 150 6.74 -4.12 -4.06
N MET A 151 6.50 -4.26 -2.75
CA MET A 151 5.65 -3.35 -1.98
C MET A 151 6.20 -1.92 -1.99
N ILE A 152 7.51 -1.74 -1.73
CA ILE A 152 8.16 -0.43 -1.78
C ILE A 152 8.10 0.15 -3.20
N HIS A 153 8.33 -0.66 -4.23
CA HIS A 153 8.21 -0.24 -5.63
C HIS A 153 6.80 0.26 -5.94
N ASN A 154 5.77 -0.50 -5.59
CA ASN A 154 4.37 -0.11 -5.80
C ASN A 154 4.03 1.19 -5.06
N TRP A 155 4.51 1.34 -3.83
CA TRP A 155 4.32 2.55 -3.05
C TRP A 155 4.99 3.77 -3.71
N LEU A 156 6.23 3.61 -4.17
CA LEU A 156 6.98 4.68 -4.80
C LEU A 156 6.35 5.12 -6.14
N GLN A 157 5.78 4.19 -6.92
CA GLN A 157 5.03 4.51 -8.14
C GLN A 157 3.87 5.48 -7.84
N VAL A 158 3.05 5.16 -6.83
CA VAL A 158 1.89 6.00 -6.44
C VAL A 158 2.35 7.31 -5.79
N PHE A 159 3.41 7.27 -4.97
CA PHE A 159 3.95 8.47 -4.33
C PHE A 159 4.47 9.48 -5.36
N CYS A 160 5.15 8.99 -6.40
CA CYS A 160 5.64 9.86 -7.46
C CYS A 160 4.52 10.43 -8.32
N LEU A 161 3.43 9.68 -8.53
CA LEU A 161 2.22 10.21 -9.16
C LEU A 161 1.60 11.32 -8.30
N PHE A 162 1.46 11.09 -6.99
CA PHE A 162 0.95 12.09 -6.04
C PHE A 162 1.82 13.36 -6.02
N ASN A 163 3.14 13.23 -5.90
CA ASN A 163 4.06 14.38 -5.91
C ASN A 163 3.96 15.18 -7.21
N ARG A 164 3.72 14.52 -8.35
CA ARG A 164 3.50 15.20 -9.62
C ARG A 164 2.17 15.97 -9.64
N GLN A 165 1.08 15.36 -9.16
CA GLN A 165 -0.24 15.98 -9.13
C GLN A 165 -0.29 17.17 -8.16
N VAL A 166 0.27 17.05 -6.97
CA VAL A 166 0.34 18.16 -6.00
C VAL A 166 1.06 19.38 -6.57
N ARG A 167 2.18 19.16 -7.28
CA ARG A 167 2.96 20.25 -7.87
C ARG A 167 2.28 20.91 -9.07
N MET A 168 1.44 20.17 -9.81
CA MET A 168 0.61 20.75 -10.87
C MET A 168 -0.50 21.65 -10.30
N CYS A 169 -1.01 21.33 -9.10
CA CYS A 169 -2.06 22.12 -8.44
C CYS A 169 -1.56 23.39 -7.71
N ASP A 170 -0.24 23.52 -7.51
CA ASP A 170 0.40 24.70 -6.88
C ASP A 170 0.77 25.82 -7.88
N TYR A 171 0.59 25.61 -9.19
CA TYR A 171 0.68 26.63 -10.25
C TYR A 171 -0.70 27.12 -10.68
#